data_AF-A0AAT9G7G8-F1
#
_entry.id   AF-A0AAT9G7G8-F1
#
_cell.length_a   1.000
_cell.length_b   1.000
_cell.length_c   1.000
_cell.angle_alpha   90.00
_cell.angle_beta   90.00
_cell.angle_gamma   90.00
#
_symmetry.space_group_name_H-M   'P 1'
#
loop_
_entity.id
_entity.type
_entity.pdbx_description
1 polymer ?
#
loop_
_entity_poly.entity_id
_entity_poly.type
_entity_poly.pdbx_seq_one_letter_code
_entity_poly.pdbx_strand_id
1 'polypeptide(L)'
;MSISSNLLQFFMLDNVAKIFLSFSHDIVIIPLLILGYIWLEQKVFFNAICLILISMLFNFALKITFQVPLSAHIGKQGFAFPSGHMQSSVVLYGWLMTKTQSRICKILITGLLFGIGVSLVYFGYHNYFDILGVIFFGSLLIAFYTFLASTKKQILPAILLTFTTFLMLYIASIHKVEEHLYMAYYALIGVIFSENISFPIAYI
;
A
#
# COMPACT_ATOMS: atom_id res chain seq x y z
N MET A 1 39.95 -18.99 -2.86
CA MET A 1 39.67 -17.54 -3.00
C MET A 1 38.34 -17.22 -3.68
N SER A 2 37.76 -18.08 -4.54
CA SER A 2 36.48 -17.82 -5.23
C SER A 2 35.21 -18.11 -4.41
N ILE A 3 35.25 -19.07 -3.47
CA ILE A 3 34.08 -19.43 -2.65
C ILE A 3 33.75 -18.32 -1.63
N SER A 4 34.79 -17.72 -1.03
CA SER A 4 34.65 -16.61 -0.08
C SER A 4 34.11 -15.34 -0.76
N SER A 5 34.51 -15.05 -2.00
CA SER A 5 33.99 -13.89 -2.74
C SER A 5 32.52 -14.07 -3.11
N ASN A 6 32.10 -15.27 -3.52
CA ASN A 6 30.69 -15.56 -3.84
C ASN A 6 29.81 -15.46 -2.59
N LEU A 7 30.24 -16.03 -1.46
CA LEU A 7 29.50 -15.91 -0.19
C LEU A 7 29.35 -14.46 0.26
N LEU A 8 30.40 -13.66 0.11
CA LEU A 8 30.38 -12.24 0.45
C LEU A 8 29.44 -11.46 -0.49
N GLN A 9 29.40 -11.81 -1.78
CA GLN A 9 28.48 -11.23 -2.74
C GLN A 9 27.02 -11.57 -2.42
N PHE A 10 26.69 -12.81 -2.08
CA PHE A 10 25.35 -13.19 -1.64
C PHE A 10 24.94 -12.45 -0.37
N PHE A 11 25.84 -12.37 0.62
CA PHE A 11 25.60 -11.62 1.85
C PHE A 11 25.31 -10.13 1.59
N MET A 12 26.08 -9.50 0.70
CA MET A 12 25.84 -8.11 0.30
C MET A 12 24.49 -7.94 -0.39
N LEU A 13 24.14 -8.85 -1.30
CA LEU A 13 22.87 -8.80 -2.03
C LEU A 13 21.67 -8.99 -1.10
N ASP A 14 21.76 -9.91 -0.14
CA ASP A 14 20.74 -10.14 0.89
C ASP A 14 20.49 -8.88 1.72
N ASN A 15 21.56 -8.18 2.12
CA ASN A 15 21.45 -6.96 2.91
C ASN A 15 20.81 -5.82 2.11
N VAL A 16 21.21 -5.65 0.85
CA VAL A 16 20.59 -4.67 -0.06
C VAL A 16 19.11 -4.99 -0.24
N ALA A 17 18.76 -6.25 -0.48
CA ALA A 17 17.38 -6.67 -0.68
C ALA A 17 16.53 -6.42 0.57
N LYS A 18 17.06 -6.72 1.77
CA LYS A 18 16.43 -6.42 3.06
C LYS A 18 16.24 -4.92 3.30
N ILE A 19 17.20 -4.09 2.91
CA ILE A 19 17.07 -2.62 3.02
C ILE A 19 15.88 -2.16 2.19
N PHE A 20 15.78 -2.58 0.93
CA PHE A 20 14.62 -2.23 0.11
C PHE A 20 13.31 -2.72 0.72
N LEU A 21 13.24 -3.97 1.18
CA LEU A 21 12.03 -4.50 1.82
C LEU A 21 11.64 -3.75 3.08
N SER A 22 12.59 -3.23 3.86
CA SER A 22 12.29 -2.47 5.08
C SER A 22 11.31 -1.32 4.83
N PHE A 23 11.40 -0.66 3.67
CA PHE A 23 10.50 0.43 3.26
C PHE A 23 9.06 -0.03 2.93
N SER A 24 8.82 -1.33 2.82
CA SER A 24 7.50 -1.92 2.59
C SER A 24 6.81 -2.39 3.88
N HIS A 25 7.50 -2.32 5.02
CA HIS A 25 6.97 -2.74 6.31
C HIS A 25 6.27 -1.60 7.04
N ASP A 26 5.24 -1.96 7.80
CA ASP A 26 4.42 -1.04 8.59
C ASP A 26 5.25 -0.24 9.61
N ILE A 27 6.37 -0.81 10.09
CA ILE A 27 7.31 -0.14 10.99
C ILE A 27 7.95 1.11 10.36
N VAL A 28 8.04 1.18 9.04
CA VAL A 28 8.51 2.36 8.30
C VAL A 28 7.32 3.19 7.81
N ILE A 29 6.31 2.53 7.25
CA ILE A 29 5.15 3.20 6.65
C ILE A 29 4.36 4.00 7.68
N ILE A 30 4.06 3.43 8.85
CA ILE A 30 3.23 4.09 9.86
C ILE A 30 3.92 5.34 10.41
N PRO A 31 5.19 5.28 10.88
CA PRO A 31 5.90 6.50 11.29
C PRO A 31 6.01 7.52 10.16
N LEU A 32 6.29 7.10 8.91
CA LEU A 32 6.33 8.01 7.78
C LEU A 32 5.01 8.75 7.58
N LEU A 33 3.88 8.04 7.69
CA LEU A 33 2.54 8.65 7.60
C LEU A 33 2.29 9.63 8.74
N ILE A 34 2.62 9.26 9.99
CA ILE A 34 2.42 10.12 11.16
C ILE A 34 3.29 11.38 11.08
N LEU A 35 4.59 11.21 10.83
CA LEU A 35 5.53 12.33 10.75
C LEU A 35 5.21 13.23 9.56
N GLY A 36 4.83 12.65 8.43
CA GLY A 36 4.40 13.42 7.26
C GLY A 36 3.10 14.19 7.50
N TYR A 37 2.15 13.61 8.23
CA TYR A 37 0.91 14.28 8.59
C TYR A 37 1.15 15.47 9.55
N ILE A 38 2.07 15.33 10.51
CA ILE A 38 2.34 16.36 11.53
C ILE A 38 3.28 17.47 11.00
N TRP A 39 4.34 17.11 10.27
CA TRP A 39 5.44 18.04 9.94
C TRP A 39 5.53 18.43 8.47
N LEU A 40 4.86 17.74 7.55
CA LEU A 40 4.88 18.04 6.12
C LEU A 40 3.51 18.58 5.68
N GLU A 41 3.06 18.22 4.47
CA GLU A 41 1.77 18.64 3.95
C GLU A 41 0.64 17.75 4.48
N GLN A 42 -0.04 18.22 5.54
CA GLN A 42 -1.15 17.51 6.19
C GLN A 42 -2.18 16.97 5.20
N LYS A 43 -2.62 17.78 4.21
CA LYS A 43 -3.58 17.35 3.18
C LYS A 43 -3.05 16.18 2.35
N VAL A 44 -1.78 16.17 1.99
CA VAL A 44 -1.16 15.08 1.20
C VAL A 44 -1.15 13.79 2.00
N PHE A 45 -0.74 13.86 3.26
CA PHE A 45 -0.64 12.68 4.13
C PHE A 45 -1.98 12.19 4.65
N PHE A 46 -2.97 13.05 4.84
CA PHE A 46 -4.36 12.66 5.08
C PHE A 46 -4.91 11.75 3.97
N ASN A 47 -4.74 12.18 2.72
CA ASN A 47 -5.15 11.38 1.56
C ASN A 47 -4.33 10.08 1.46
N ALA A 48 -3.05 10.10 1.82
CA ALA A 48 -2.20 8.91 1.86
C ALA A 48 -2.71 7.89 2.90
N ILE A 49 -3.10 8.36 4.09
CA ILE A 49 -3.71 7.53 5.14
C ILE A 49 -5.01 6.91 4.62
N CYS A 50 -5.92 7.71 4.05
CA CYS A 50 -7.15 7.21 3.46
C CYS A 50 -6.88 6.11 2.41
N LEU A 51 -5.96 6.38 1.48
CA LEU A 51 -5.58 5.47 0.41
C LEU A 51 -5.01 4.15 0.95
N ILE A 52 -4.14 4.18 1.96
CA ILE A 52 -3.56 2.98 2.56
C ILE A 52 -4.64 2.14 3.24
N LEU A 53 -5.53 2.76 4.03
CA LEU A 53 -6.62 2.06 4.71
C LEU A 53 -7.57 1.39 3.71
N ILE A 54 -7.98 2.10 2.65
CA ILE A 54 -8.80 1.53 1.57
C ILE A 54 -8.06 0.40 0.87
N SER A 55 -6.76 0.58 0.62
CA SER A 55 -5.93 -0.39 -0.06
C SER A 55 -5.80 -1.71 0.71
N MET A 56 -5.83 -1.69 2.04
CA MET A 56 -5.82 -2.93 2.85
C MET A 56 -7.05 -3.79 2.54
N LEU A 57 -8.24 -3.18 2.55
CA LEU A 57 -9.49 -3.88 2.22
C LEU A 57 -9.51 -4.32 0.75
N PHE A 58 -9.09 -3.43 -0.15
CA PHE A 58 -9.09 -3.71 -1.58
C PHE A 58 -8.13 -4.86 -1.95
N ASN A 59 -6.91 -4.87 -1.40
CA ASN A 59 -5.95 -5.95 -1.62
C ASN A 59 -6.47 -7.28 -1.07
N PHE A 60 -7.06 -7.27 0.12
CA PHE A 60 -7.65 -8.49 0.69
C PHE A 60 -8.79 -9.02 -0.15
N ALA A 61 -9.69 -8.15 -0.61
CA ALA A 61 -10.76 -8.52 -1.53
C ALA A 61 -10.21 -9.19 -2.80
N LEU A 62 -9.18 -8.61 -3.43
CA LEU A 62 -8.54 -9.23 -4.59
C LEU A 62 -7.92 -10.59 -4.26
N LYS A 63 -7.26 -10.73 -3.10
CA LYS A 63 -6.65 -12.00 -2.66
C LYS A 63 -7.67 -13.13 -2.58
N ILE A 64 -8.81 -12.89 -1.94
CA ILE A 64 -9.87 -13.90 -1.80
C ILE A 64 -10.65 -14.13 -3.11
N THR A 65 -10.62 -13.19 -4.05
CA THR A 65 -11.16 -13.37 -5.42
C THR A 65 -10.27 -14.27 -6.26
N PHE A 66 -8.95 -13.99 -6.32
CA PHE A 66 -8.04 -14.69 -7.23
C PHE A 66 -7.47 -15.99 -6.66
N GLN A 67 -7.34 -16.08 -5.34
CA GLN A 67 -6.94 -17.28 -4.61
C GLN A 67 -5.63 -17.94 -5.07
N VAL A 68 -4.69 -17.14 -5.60
CA VAL A 68 -3.38 -17.65 -6.02
C VAL A 68 -2.62 -18.11 -4.77
N PRO A 69 -2.20 -19.39 -4.67
CA PRO A 69 -1.63 -19.94 -3.46
C PRO A 69 -0.25 -19.33 -3.16
N LEU A 70 0.05 -19.19 -1.87
CA LEU A 70 1.37 -18.77 -1.41
C LEU A 70 2.43 -19.84 -1.66
N SER A 71 3.68 -19.44 -1.88
CA SER A 71 4.79 -20.36 -2.06
C SER A 71 4.97 -21.28 -0.84
N ALA A 72 5.05 -22.60 -1.07
CA ALA A 72 5.07 -23.61 -0.01
C ALA A 72 6.23 -23.42 1.01
N HIS A 73 7.36 -22.87 0.58
CA HIS A 73 8.52 -22.63 1.45
C HIS A 73 8.27 -21.55 2.53
N ILE A 74 7.24 -20.71 2.39
CA ILE A 74 6.88 -19.70 3.39
C ILE A 74 6.22 -20.36 4.62
N GLY A 75 5.68 -21.58 4.46
CA GLY A 75 5.07 -22.33 5.57
C GLY A 75 3.83 -21.68 6.17
N LYS A 76 3.19 -20.74 5.45
CA LYS A 76 1.96 -20.06 5.87
C LYS A 76 0.84 -20.31 4.86
N GLN A 77 -0.37 -20.50 5.37
CA GLN A 77 -1.57 -20.50 4.53
C GLN A 77 -1.95 -19.05 4.18
N GLY A 78 -2.37 -18.84 2.94
CA GLY A 78 -2.79 -17.54 2.44
C GLY A 78 -2.62 -17.42 0.92
N PHE A 79 -2.95 -16.24 0.41
CA PHE A 79 -2.89 -15.94 -1.02
C PHE A 79 -1.72 -14.99 -1.36
N ALA A 80 -0.99 -15.33 -2.41
CA ALA A 80 0.14 -14.56 -2.92
C ALA A 80 -0.30 -13.32 -3.70
N PHE A 81 -1.32 -13.47 -4.55
CA PHE A 81 -1.74 -12.43 -5.50
C PHE A 81 -2.91 -11.60 -4.95
N PRO A 82 -2.83 -10.26 -4.95
CA PRO A 82 -1.64 -9.43 -5.18
C PRO A 82 -0.79 -9.31 -3.89
N SER A 83 0.50 -9.01 -4.01
CA SER A 83 1.39 -8.83 -2.84
C SER A 83 0.95 -7.65 -1.94
N GLY A 84 0.76 -7.90 -0.65
CA GLY A 84 0.36 -6.87 0.31
C GLY A 84 1.44 -5.82 0.58
N HIS A 85 2.70 -6.26 0.79
CA HIS A 85 3.85 -5.36 0.98
C HIS A 85 4.06 -4.44 -0.22
N MET A 86 4.00 -5.02 -1.42
CA MET A 86 4.10 -4.23 -2.64
C MET A 86 2.90 -3.29 -2.78
N GLN A 87 1.68 -3.72 -2.40
CA GLN A 87 0.48 -2.90 -2.51
C GLN A 87 0.59 -1.63 -1.67
N SER A 88 0.90 -1.76 -0.37
CA SER A 88 1.08 -0.60 0.51
C SER A 88 2.19 0.32 0.00
N SER A 89 3.27 -0.25 -0.53
CA SER A 89 4.38 0.52 -1.10
C SER A 89 3.96 1.30 -2.35
N VAL A 90 3.31 0.65 -3.32
CA VAL A 90 2.82 1.29 -4.55
C VAL A 90 1.80 2.36 -4.21
N VAL A 91 0.87 2.09 -3.30
CA VAL A 91 -0.16 3.07 -2.93
C VAL A 91 0.45 4.28 -2.22
N LEU A 92 1.33 4.08 -1.23
CA LEU A 92 1.97 5.18 -0.51
C LEU A 92 2.92 5.98 -1.40
N TYR A 93 3.96 5.32 -1.92
CA TYR A 93 5.01 6.02 -2.63
C TYR A 93 4.54 6.47 -4.01
N GLY A 94 3.67 5.69 -4.67
CA GLY A 94 3.02 6.11 -5.91
C GLY A 94 2.14 7.34 -5.69
N TRP A 95 1.37 7.42 -4.60
CA TRP A 95 0.63 8.63 -4.24
C TRP A 95 1.57 9.84 -4.06
N LEU A 96 2.63 9.71 -3.26
CA LEU A 96 3.62 10.77 -3.05
C LEU A 96 4.29 11.20 -4.36
N MET A 97 4.54 10.26 -5.27
CA MET A 97 5.06 10.54 -6.62
C MET A 97 4.11 11.43 -7.44
N THR A 98 2.79 11.29 -7.28
CA THR A 98 1.81 12.18 -7.95
C THR A 98 1.80 13.60 -7.39
N LYS A 99 2.30 13.81 -6.17
CA LYS A 99 2.29 15.12 -5.49
C LYS A 99 3.59 15.90 -5.63
N THR A 100 4.69 15.24 -5.95
CA THR A 100 5.97 15.91 -6.19
C THR A 100 6.14 16.33 -7.64
N GLN A 101 6.68 17.53 -7.87
CA GLN A 101 7.14 17.99 -9.19
C GLN A 101 8.62 17.66 -9.44
N SER A 102 9.36 17.27 -8.41
CA SER A 102 10.80 16.99 -8.51
C SER A 102 11.05 15.69 -9.29
N ARG A 103 11.77 15.80 -10.41
CA ARG A 103 12.18 14.62 -11.21
C ARG A 103 13.07 13.68 -10.40
N ILE A 104 13.93 14.22 -9.53
CA ILE A 104 14.80 13.42 -8.67
C ILE A 104 13.96 12.58 -7.71
N CYS A 105 12.96 13.17 -7.05
CA CYS A 105 12.06 12.42 -6.17
C CYS A 105 11.32 11.30 -6.93
N LYS A 106 10.86 11.57 -8.16
CA LYS A 106 10.21 10.55 -8.99
C LYS A 106 11.16 9.39 -9.31
N ILE A 107 12.40 9.68 -9.72
CA ILE A 107 13.43 8.66 -9.98
C ILE A 107 13.71 7.83 -8.73
N LEU A 108 13.88 8.47 -7.58
CA LEU A 108 14.13 7.78 -6.31
C LEU A 108 12.97 6.87 -5.91
N ILE A 109 11.72 7.35 -6.05
CA ILE A 109 10.54 6.52 -5.75
C ILE A 109 10.43 5.35 -6.73
N THR A 110 10.64 5.58 -8.04
CA THR A 110 10.64 4.50 -9.03
C THR A 110 11.71 3.45 -8.71
N GLY A 111 12.93 3.90 -8.36
CA GLY A 111 14.01 3.02 -7.92
C GLY A 111 13.67 2.24 -6.65
N LEU A 112 13.03 2.89 -5.68
CA LEU A 112 12.57 2.27 -4.44
C LEU A 112 11.53 1.16 -4.72
N LEU A 113 10.48 1.47 -5.50
CA LEU A 113 9.44 0.50 -5.85
C LEU A 113 9.99 -0.67 -6.66
N PHE A 114 10.89 -0.39 -7.60
CA PHE A 114 11.59 -1.42 -8.36
C PHE A 114 12.42 -2.31 -7.44
N GLY A 115 13.21 -1.72 -6.53
CA GLY A 115 14.00 -2.43 -5.55
C GLY A 115 13.16 -3.32 -4.64
N ILE A 116 12.03 -2.82 -4.12
CA ILE A 116 11.09 -3.61 -3.31
C ILE A 116 10.57 -4.81 -4.11
N GLY A 117 10.10 -4.59 -5.34
CA GLY A 117 9.58 -5.66 -6.19
C GLY A 117 10.62 -6.74 -6.50
N VAL A 118 11.84 -6.34 -6.88
CA VAL A 118 12.94 -7.28 -7.11
C VAL A 118 13.32 -8.03 -5.85
N SER A 119 13.36 -7.38 -4.68
CA SER A 119 13.66 -8.05 -3.42
C SER A 119 12.61 -9.09 -3.03
N LEU A 120 11.32 -8.83 -3.26
CA LEU A 120 10.25 -9.80 -3.01
C LEU A 120 10.41 -11.06 -3.88
N VAL A 121 10.83 -10.89 -5.12
CA VAL A 121 11.12 -12.01 -6.03
C VAL A 121 12.40 -12.74 -5.63
N TYR A 122 13.44 -11.98 -5.25
CA TYR A 122 14.74 -12.52 -4.82
C TYR A 122 14.61 -13.48 -3.63
N PHE A 123 13.82 -13.11 -2.61
CA PHE A 123 13.56 -13.99 -1.45
C PHE A 123 12.53 -15.09 -1.74
N GLY A 124 11.98 -15.17 -2.95
CA GLY A 124 10.97 -16.14 -3.33
C GLY A 124 9.57 -15.86 -2.75
N TYR A 125 9.36 -14.71 -2.12
CA TYR A 125 8.08 -14.39 -1.48
C TYR A 125 6.94 -14.23 -2.48
N HIS A 126 7.25 -13.68 -3.65
CA HIS A 126 6.29 -13.42 -4.71
C HIS A 126 6.92 -13.66 -6.08
N ASN A 127 6.09 -13.93 -7.08
CA ASN A 127 6.51 -13.96 -8.47
C ASN A 127 6.27 -12.60 -9.16
N TYR A 128 6.73 -12.45 -10.40
CA TYR A 128 6.56 -11.20 -11.15
C TYR A 128 5.09 -10.84 -11.42
N PHE A 129 4.19 -11.81 -11.55
CA PHE A 129 2.77 -11.55 -11.75
C PHE A 129 2.12 -10.94 -10.50
N ASP A 130 2.49 -11.38 -9.31
CA ASP A 130 2.04 -10.78 -8.04
C ASP A 130 2.44 -9.31 -7.95
N ILE A 131 3.64 -8.96 -8.43
CA ILE A 131 4.15 -7.59 -8.45
C ILE A 131 3.45 -6.75 -9.53
N LEU A 132 3.31 -7.27 -10.75
CA LEU A 132 2.63 -6.57 -11.84
C LEU A 132 1.14 -6.33 -11.55
N GLY A 133 0.48 -7.31 -10.93
CA GLY A 133 -0.90 -7.16 -10.47
C GLY A 133 -1.06 -6.01 -9.50
N VAL A 134 -0.13 -5.87 -8.56
CA VAL A 134 -0.12 -4.73 -7.64
C VAL A 134 0.12 -3.41 -8.36
N ILE A 135 1.09 -3.35 -9.29
CA ILE A 135 1.33 -2.12 -10.05
C ILE A 135 0.05 -1.71 -10.79
N PHE A 136 -0.67 -2.66 -11.38
CA PHE A 136 -1.94 -2.41 -12.04
C PHE A 136 -3.04 -1.95 -11.07
N PHE A 137 -3.39 -2.76 -10.07
CA PHE A 137 -4.50 -2.48 -9.15
C PHE A 137 -4.22 -1.29 -8.22
N GLY A 138 -2.98 -1.13 -7.75
CA GLY A 138 -2.56 0.01 -6.94
C GLY A 138 -2.57 1.32 -7.72
N SER A 139 -2.06 1.34 -8.97
CA SER A 139 -2.14 2.55 -9.81
C SER A 139 -3.58 2.89 -10.16
N LEU A 140 -4.42 1.87 -10.41
CA LEU A 140 -5.84 2.05 -10.68
C LEU A 140 -6.55 2.72 -9.48
N LEU A 141 -6.28 2.23 -8.26
CA LEU A 141 -6.81 2.82 -7.03
C LEU A 141 -6.37 4.28 -6.86
N ILE A 142 -5.09 4.59 -7.07
CA ILE A 142 -4.57 5.98 -7.02
C ILE A 142 -5.26 6.87 -8.06
N ALA A 143 -5.41 6.37 -9.29
CA ALA A 143 -6.02 7.11 -10.40
C ALA A 143 -7.48 7.43 -10.11
N PHE A 144 -8.27 6.43 -9.70
CA PHE A 144 -9.67 6.62 -9.30
C PHE A 144 -9.82 7.59 -8.13
N TYR A 145 -8.98 7.43 -7.10
CA TYR A 145 -8.99 8.34 -5.96
C TYR A 145 -8.68 9.78 -6.37
N THR A 146 -7.64 9.98 -7.20
CA THR A 146 -7.24 11.31 -7.69
C THR A 146 -8.33 11.96 -8.54
N PHE A 147 -8.99 11.17 -9.40
CA PHE A 147 -10.12 11.63 -10.18
C PHE A 147 -11.29 12.08 -9.31
N LEU A 148 -11.68 11.27 -8.32
CA LEU A 148 -12.77 11.61 -7.40
C LEU A 148 -12.42 12.81 -6.51
N ALA A 149 -11.19 12.90 -6.03
CA ALA A 149 -10.71 14.01 -5.22
C ALA A 149 -10.68 15.34 -5.99
N SER A 150 -10.45 15.31 -7.31
CA SER A 150 -10.44 16.51 -8.15
C SER A 150 -11.84 16.92 -8.66
N THR A 151 -12.75 15.97 -8.88
CA THR A 151 -14.07 16.24 -9.49
C THR A 151 -15.24 16.23 -8.52
N LYS A 152 -15.14 15.49 -7.41
CA LYS A 152 -16.24 15.17 -6.48
C LYS A 152 -15.82 15.34 -5.02
N LYS A 153 -14.93 16.29 -4.71
CA LYS A 153 -14.35 16.53 -3.36
C LYS A 153 -15.38 16.53 -2.23
N GLN A 154 -16.54 17.16 -2.42
CA GLN A 154 -17.58 17.29 -1.39
C GLN A 154 -18.21 15.95 -0.99
N ILE A 155 -18.37 15.03 -1.94
CA ILE A 155 -19.00 13.72 -1.72
C ILE A 155 -17.98 12.59 -1.60
N LEU A 156 -16.68 12.88 -1.79
CA LEU A 156 -15.61 11.91 -1.71
C LEU A 156 -15.68 11.09 -0.40
N PRO A 157 -15.82 11.69 0.80
CA PRO A 157 -15.94 10.92 2.04
C PRO A 157 -17.05 9.86 2.00
N ALA A 158 -18.23 10.23 1.50
CA ALA A 158 -19.36 9.31 1.37
C ALA A 158 -19.04 8.18 0.38
N ILE A 159 -18.44 8.51 -0.78
CA ILE A 159 -18.04 7.51 -1.77
C ILE A 159 -17.04 6.51 -1.17
N LEU A 160 -16.03 7.00 -0.42
CA LEU A 160 -15.02 6.14 0.19
C LEU A 160 -15.65 5.19 1.22
N LEU A 161 -16.50 5.71 2.10
CA LEU A 161 -17.19 4.91 3.13
C LEU A 161 -18.15 3.90 2.50
N THR A 162 -18.92 4.30 1.48
CA THR A 162 -19.80 3.39 0.75
C THR A 162 -19.00 2.28 0.07
N PHE A 163 -17.91 2.64 -0.63
CA PHE A 163 -17.05 1.67 -1.31
C PHE A 163 -16.42 0.68 -0.33
N THR A 164 -15.85 1.13 0.80
CA THR A 164 -15.27 0.23 1.79
C THR A 164 -16.30 -0.61 2.52
N THR A 165 -17.52 -0.09 2.73
CA THR A 165 -18.63 -0.89 3.26
C THR A 165 -18.98 -2.03 2.30
N PHE A 166 -19.07 -1.76 1.00
CA PHE A 166 -19.28 -2.81 0.00
C PHE A 166 -18.14 -3.82 -0.04
N LEU A 167 -16.88 -3.38 0.11
CA LEU A 167 -15.74 -4.31 0.24
C LEU A 167 -15.87 -5.19 1.49
N MET A 168 -16.24 -4.63 2.64
CA MET A 168 -16.44 -5.41 3.87
C MET A 168 -17.56 -6.44 3.72
N LEU A 169 -18.69 -6.06 3.11
CA LEU A 169 -19.79 -6.97 2.83
C LEU A 169 -19.38 -8.08 1.86
N TYR A 170 -18.66 -7.72 0.79
CA TYR A 170 -18.10 -8.69 -0.14
C TYR A 170 -17.19 -9.69 0.57
N ILE A 171 -16.22 -9.20 1.35
CA ILE A 171 -15.30 -10.05 2.11
C ILE A 171 -16.07 -10.97 3.05
N ALA A 172 -16.98 -10.43 3.86
CA ALA A 172 -17.79 -11.20 4.80
C ALA A 172 -18.67 -12.27 4.13
N SER A 173 -19.07 -12.07 2.87
CA SER A 173 -19.91 -13.02 2.14
C SER A 173 -19.18 -14.26 1.64
N ILE A 174 -17.85 -14.21 1.48
CA ILE A 174 -17.05 -15.30 0.91
C ILE A 174 -15.89 -15.74 1.81
N HIS A 175 -15.51 -14.95 2.81
CA HIS A 175 -14.39 -15.24 3.69
C HIS A 175 -14.60 -14.68 5.10
N LYS A 176 -13.93 -15.26 6.10
CA LYS A 176 -13.93 -14.69 7.45
C LYS A 176 -13.14 -13.38 7.44
N VAL A 177 -13.76 -12.29 7.90
CA VAL A 177 -13.09 -10.99 7.99
C VAL A 177 -11.99 -11.05 9.05
N GLU A 178 -10.76 -10.69 8.66
CA GLU A 178 -9.62 -10.63 9.58
C GLU A 178 -9.65 -9.37 10.46
N GLU A 179 -9.10 -9.46 11.67
CA GLU A 179 -9.10 -8.36 12.66
C GLU A 179 -8.48 -7.07 12.12
N HIS A 180 -7.41 -7.19 11.33
CA HIS A 180 -6.74 -6.04 10.75
C HIS A 180 -7.59 -5.30 9.70
N LEU A 181 -8.57 -5.97 9.08
CA LEU A 181 -9.51 -5.33 8.16
C LEU A 181 -10.55 -4.51 8.91
N TYR A 182 -11.02 -5.00 10.06
CA TYR A 182 -11.85 -4.19 10.96
C TYR A 182 -11.09 -2.95 11.44
N MET A 183 -9.83 -3.11 11.85
CA MET A 183 -8.99 -1.98 12.25
C MET A 183 -8.87 -0.96 11.11
N ALA A 184 -8.58 -1.40 9.88
CA ALA A 184 -8.48 -0.50 8.73
C ALA A 184 -9.80 0.21 8.42
N TYR A 185 -10.93 -0.51 8.47
CA TYR A 185 -12.25 0.03 8.22
C TYR A 185 -12.67 1.09 9.25
N TYR A 186 -12.55 0.77 10.54
CA TYR A 186 -12.91 1.71 11.61
C TYR A 186 -11.92 2.88 11.71
N ALA A 187 -10.63 2.67 11.42
CA ALA A 187 -9.67 3.76 11.31
C ALA A 187 -10.05 4.72 10.18
N LEU A 188 -10.49 4.21 9.02
CA LEU A 188 -10.91 5.06 7.90
C LEU A 188 -12.14 5.89 8.27
N ILE A 189 -13.13 5.28 8.93
CA ILE A 189 -14.28 5.99 9.49
C ILE A 189 -13.78 7.10 10.42
N GLY A 190 -12.95 6.77 11.40
CA GLY A 190 -12.43 7.73 12.37
C GLY A 190 -11.71 8.90 11.72
N VAL A 191 -10.81 8.65 10.77
CA VAL A 191 -10.04 9.67 10.04
C VAL A 191 -10.95 10.57 9.20
N ILE A 192 -11.93 10.00 8.50
CA ILE A 192 -12.90 10.79 7.71
C ILE A 192 -13.78 11.65 8.63
N PHE A 193 -14.25 11.10 9.76
CA PHE A 193 -15.04 11.86 10.72
C PHE A 193 -14.23 12.95 11.41
N SER A 194 -12.97 12.70 11.76
CA SER A 194 -12.12 13.70 12.42
C SER A 194 -11.89 14.93 11.54
N GLU A 195 -11.69 14.73 10.23
CA GLU A 195 -11.54 15.84 9.28
C GLU A 195 -12.79 16.73 9.24
N ASN A 196 -13.98 16.11 9.24
CA ASN A 196 -15.26 16.82 9.23
C ASN A 196 -15.55 17.59 10.53
N ILE A 197 -14.98 17.16 11.67
CA ILE A 197 -15.19 17.78 12.98
C ILE A 197 -14.14 18.87 13.26
N SER A 198 -12.86 18.60 12.99
CA SER A 198 -11.75 19.51 13.31
C SER A 198 -11.69 20.73 12.40
N PHE A 199 -12.28 20.66 11.20
CA PHE A 199 -12.41 21.79 10.29
C PHE A 199 -13.83 21.84 9.73
N PRO A 200 -14.78 22.55 10.37
CA PRO A 200 -16.15 22.65 9.87
C PRO A 200 -16.21 23.17 8.42
N ILE A 201 -15.22 23.96 8.00
CA ILE A 201 -15.07 24.48 6.64
C ILE A 201 -13.57 24.70 6.40
N ALA A 202 -12.87 23.71 5.87
CA ALA A 202 -11.65 23.96 5.09
C ALA A 202 -11.94 23.75 3.58
N TYR A 203 -13.01 24.39 3.11
CA TYR A 203 -13.14 24.74 1.70
C TYR A 203 -12.19 25.91 1.43
N ILE A 204 -10.94 25.59 1.10
CA ILE A 204 -10.07 26.15 0.03
C ILE A 204 -9.05 25.04 -0.29
#